data_AF-A0A528FGD5-F1
#
_entry.id   AF-A0A528FGD5-F1
#
_cell.length_a   1.000
_cell.length_b   1.000
_cell.length_c   1.000
_cell.angle_alpha   90.00
_cell.angle_beta   90.00
_cell.angle_gamma   90.00
#
_symmetry.space_group_name_H-M   'P 1'
#
loop_
_entity.id
_entity.type
_entity.pdbx_description
1 polymer ?
#
loop_
_entity_poly.entity_id
_entity_poly.type
_entity_poly.pdbx_seq_one_letter_code
_entity_poly.pdbx_strand_id
1 'polypeptide(L)' 'PLYRQSQIFARNGVDLPRSTLAGWVGGACWWLEALHERLAKNVFASNHLFADDTPVPVLDPGRGRTKTGRLWVYA' A
#
# COMPACT_ATOMS: atom_id res chain seq x y z
N PRO A 1 -2.54 0.17 -6.98
CA PRO A 1 -4.02 -0.02 -7.08
C PRO A 1 -4.84 1.20 -7.56
N LEU A 2 -4.30 2.43 -7.53
CA LEU A 2 -5.08 3.66 -7.81
C LEU A 2 -5.61 3.79 -9.25
N TYR A 3 -4.95 3.18 -10.23
CA TYR A 3 -5.44 3.14 -11.61
C TYR A 3 -6.81 2.46 -11.73
N ARG A 4 -6.96 1.30 -11.09
CA ARG A 4 -8.23 0.57 -11.07
C ARG A 4 -9.31 1.37 -10.34
N GLN A 5 -8.98 2.00 -9.21
CA GLN A 5 -9.93 2.79 -8.44
C GLN A 5 -10.45 4.01 -9.21
N SER A 6 -9.56 4.76 -9.88
CA SER A 6 -9.94 5.88 -10.75
C SER A 6 -10.95 5.45 -11.83
N GLN A 7 -10.73 4.29 -12.47
CA GLN A 7 -11.69 3.74 -13.44
C GLN A 7 -13.04 3.32 -12.82
N ILE A 8 -13.04 2.83 -11.58
CA ILE A 8 -14.29 2.48 -10.87
C ILE A 8 -15.12 3.74 -10.59
N PHE A 9 -14.50 4.82 -10.15
CA PHE A 9 -15.19 6.10 -9.94
C PHE A 9 -15.74 6.68 -11.23
N ALA A 10 -14.97 6.60 -12.33
CA ALA A 10 -15.42 7.06 -13.64
C ALA A 10 -16.69 6.32 -14.13
N ARG A 11 -16.82 5.01 -13.84
CA ARG A 11 -18.03 4.24 -14.14
C ARG A 11 -19.28 4.72 -13.39
N ASN A 12 -19.10 5.44 -12.28
CA ASN A 12 -20.15 6.07 -11.49
C ASN A 12 -20.31 7.58 -11.82
N GLY A 13 -19.72 8.05 -12.91
CA GLY A 13 -19.81 9.45 -13.34
C GLY A 13 -18.90 10.42 -12.57
N VAL A 14 -17.98 9.91 -11.75
CA VAL A 14 -17.04 10.74 -10.98
C VAL A 14 -15.65 10.63 -11.60
N ASP A 15 -15.22 11.68 -12.29
CA ASP A 15 -13.85 11.75 -12.82
C ASP A 15 -12.86 12.13 -11.70
N LEU A 16 -12.11 11.14 -11.22
CA LEU A 16 -11.07 11.32 -10.22
C LEU A 16 -9.70 10.98 -10.81
N PRO A 17 -8.83 11.99 -11.02
CA PRO A 17 -7.47 11.76 -11.45
C PRO A 17 -6.70 10.91 -10.44
N ARG A 18 -5.81 10.05 -10.96
CA ARG A 18 -4.93 9.22 -10.12
C ARG A 18 -4.02 10.05 -9.21
N SER A 19 -3.62 11.25 -9.65
CA SER A 19 -2.82 12.19 -8.85
C SER A 19 -3.57 12.67 -7.60
N THR A 20 -4.86 12.98 -7.74
CA THR A 20 -5.72 13.36 -6.61
C THR A 20 -5.83 12.22 -5.60
N LEU A 21 -6.15 11.01 -6.06
CA LEU A 21 -6.20 9.82 -5.20
C LEU A 21 -4.86 9.55 -4.51
N ALA A 22 -3.75 9.71 -5.25
CA ALA A 22 -2.40 9.54 -4.69
C ALA A 22 -2.10 10.61 -3.62
N GLY A 23 -2.52 11.85 -3.84
CA GLY A 23 -2.41 12.93 -2.85
C GLY A 23 -3.17 12.62 -1.57
N TRP A 24 -4.40 12.10 -1.67
CA TRP A 24 -5.17 11.69 -0.50
C TRP A 24 -4.53 10.54 0.28
N VAL A 25 -4.04 9.51 -0.43
CA VAL A 25 -3.29 8.41 0.21
C VAL A 25 -2.04 8.94 0.89
N GLY A 26 -1.28 9.82 0.22
CA GLY A 26 -0.10 10.45 0.81
C GLY A 26 -0.41 11.25 2.07
N GLY A 27 -1.48 12.06 2.05
CA GLY A 27 -1.93 12.80 3.22
C GLY A 27 -2.33 11.89 4.39
N ALA A 28 -3.07 10.82 4.11
CA ALA A 28 -3.41 9.83 5.14
C ALA A 28 -2.16 9.14 5.71
N CYS A 29 -1.21 8.75 4.87
CA CYS A 29 0.05 8.17 5.31
C CYS A 29 0.86 9.11 6.20
N TRP A 30 0.90 10.41 5.87
CA TRP A 30 1.57 11.42 6.69
C TRP A 30 1.00 11.48 8.10
N TRP A 31 -0.33 11.49 8.25
CA TRP A 31 -0.96 11.47 9.57
C TRP A 31 -0.67 10.19 10.36
N LEU A 32 -0.47 9.07 9.69
CA LEU A 32 -0.21 7.77 10.31
C LEU A 32 1.26 7.53 10.66
N GLU A 33 2.17 8.41 10.24
CA GLU A 33 3.62 8.23 10.41
C GLU A 33 4.02 8.10 11.88
N ALA A 34 3.52 9.00 12.75
CA ALA A 34 3.81 8.96 14.18
C ALA A 34 3.30 7.67 14.85
N LEU A 35 2.14 7.15 14.42
CA LEU A 35 1.61 5.89 14.93
C LEU A 35 2.46 4.70 14.47
N HIS A 36 2.84 4.69 13.19
CA HIS A 36 3.73 3.69 12.63
C HIS A 36 5.07 3.63 13.38
N GLU A 37 5.69 4.78 13.66
CA GLU A 37 6.95 4.84 14.43
C GLU A 37 6.79 4.26 15.84
N ARG A 38 5.69 4.59 16.52
CA ARG A 38 5.44 4.09 17.87
C ARG A 38 5.20 2.58 17.88
N LEU A 39 4.43 2.08 16.92
CA LEU A 39 4.19 0.65 16.75
C LEU A 39 5.49 -0.09 16.44
N ALA A 40 6.28 0.41 15.49
CA ALA A 40 7.57 -0.19 15.14
C ALA A 40 8.49 -0.31 16.36
N LYS A 41 8.64 0.77 17.15
CA LYS A 41 9.45 0.75 18.38
C LYS A 41 8.97 -0.31 19.37
N ASN A 42 7.66 -0.49 19.53
CA ASN A 42 7.11 -1.48 20.45
C ASN A 42 7.33 -2.92 19.93
N VAL A 43 7.04 -3.17 18.65
CA VAL A 43 7.20 -4.47 18.00
C VAL A 43 8.66 -4.92 18.05
N PHE A 44 9.60 -4.05 17.69
CA PHE A 44 11.03 -4.39 17.67
C PHE A 44 11.68 -4.45 19.07
N ALA A 45 11.00 -3.97 20.12
CA ALA A 45 11.45 -4.15 21.50
C ALA A 45 10.98 -5.48 22.12
N SER A 46 10.13 -6.24 21.41
CA SER A 46 9.63 -7.53 21.88
C SER A 46 10.72 -8.60 21.87
N ASN A 47 10.69 -9.51 22.84
CA ASN A 47 11.56 -10.69 22.88
C ASN A 47 11.22 -11.73 21.80
N HIS A 48 10.01 -11.63 21.22
CA HIS A 48 9.55 -12.49 20.13
C HIS A 48 8.96 -11.63 19.03
N LEU A 49 9.34 -11.90 17.78
CA LEU A 49 8.89 -11.17 16.62
C LEU A 49 8.24 -12.14 15.64
N PHE A 50 7.00 -11.86 15.26
CA PHE A 50 6.33 -12.59 14.19
C PHE A 50 6.51 -11.82 12.89
N ALA A 51 6.93 -12.53 11.85
CA ALA A 51 7.08 -11.97 10.52
C ALA A 51 6.25 -12.79 9.52
N ASP A 52 5.52 -12.10 8.66
CA ASP A 52 4.76 -12.70 7.58
C ASP A 52 5.32 -12.24 6.21
N ASP A 53 5.58 -13.20 5.31
CA ASP A 53 5.92 -12.96 3.91
C ASP A 53 4.67 -13.20 3.06
N THR A 54 3.94 -12.13 2.74
CA THR A 54 2.79 -12.20 1.86
C THR A 54 3.24 -11.94 0.41
N PRO A 55 3.22 -12.95 -0.49
CA PRO A 55 3.48 -12.73 -1.91
C PRO A 55 2.31 -11.98 -2.57
N VAL A 56 2.63 -10.97 -3.38
CA VAL A 56 1.64 -10.16 -4.10
C VAL A 56 1.98 -10.07 -5.60
N PRO A 57 0.99 -10.16 -6.50
CA PRO A 57 1.23 -9.99 -7.93
C PRO A 57 1.48 -8.51 -8.24
N VAL A 58 2.67 -8.20 -8.76
CA VAL A 58 3.06 -6.85 -9.19
C VAL A 58 3.17 -6.84 -10.71
N LEU A 59 2.75 -5.75 -11.36
CA LEU A 59 2.89 -5.59 -12.80
C LEU A 59 4.37 -5.75 -13.21
N ASP A 60 4.61 -6.48 -14.32
CA ASP A 60 5.90 -6.58 -15.01
C ASP A 60 5.78 -5.80 -16.34
N PRO A 61 6.02 -4.47 -16.35
CA PRO A 61 5.71 -3.62 -17.50
C PRO A 61 6.42 -4.09 -18.77
N GLY A 62 5.70 -4.04 -19.89
CA GLY A 62 6.22 -4.47 -21.20
C GLY A 62 6.18 -5.99 -21.44
N ARG A 63 5.80 -6.81 -20.43
CA ARG A 63 5.79 -8.28 -20.56
C ARG A 63 4.41 -8.93 -20.49
N GLY A 64 3.34 -8.12 -20.33
CA GLY A 64 1.96 -8.61 -20.32
C GLY A 64 1.64 -9.57 -19.16
N ARG A 65 2.49 -9.65 -18.15
CA ARG A 65 2.39 -10.58 -17.02
C ARG A 65 2.63 -9.86 -15.70
N THR A 66 2.41 -10.57 -14.59
CA THR A 66 2.82 -10.14 -13.26
C THR A 66 4.07 -10.89 -12.82
N LYS A 67 4.88 -10.25 -11.99
CA LYS A 67 5.95 -10.88 -11.21
C LYS A 67 5.53 -10.97 -9.75
N THR A 68 6.11 -11.91 -9.01
CA THR A 68 5.90 -12.00 -7.56
C THR A 68 6.66 -10.87 -6.87
N GLY A 69 5.92 -9.92 -6.28
CA GLY A 69 6.41 -9.05 -5.23
C GLY A 69 6.15 -9.68 -3.87
N ARG A 70 6.77 -9.13 -2.82
CA ARG A 70 6.61 -9.61 -1.44
C ARG A 70 6.39 -8.43 -0.50
N LEU A 71 5.46 -8.58 0.43
CA LEU A 71 5.20 -7.64 1.50
C LEU A 71 5.51 -8.34 2.82
N TRP A 72 6.34 -7.68 3.64
CA TRP A 72 6.83 -8.22 4.91
C TRP A 72 6.17 -7.42 6.03
N VAL A 73 5.44 -8.11 6.92
CA VAL A 73 4.81 -7.49 8.09
C VAL A 73 5.46 -8.01 9.36
N TYR A 74 5.63 -7.13 10.34
CA TYR A 74 6.17 -7.46 11.66
C TYR A 74 5.12 -7.16 12.74
N ALA A 75 4.93 -8.08 13.68
CA ALA A 75 3.99 -7.97 14.79
C ALA A 75 4.58 -8.53 16.09
#